data_AF-A0A2V9J323-F1
#
_entry.id   AF-A0A2V9J323-F1
#
_cell.length_a   1.000
_cell.length_b   1.000
_cell.length_c   1.000
_cell.angle_alpha   90.00
_cell.angle_beta   90.00
_cell.angle_gamma   90.00
#
_symmetry.space_group_name_H-M   'P 1'
#
loop_
_entity.id
_entity.type
_entity.pdbx_description
1 polymer ?
#
loop_
_entity_poly.entity_id
_entity_poly.type
_entity_poly.pdbx_seq_one_letter_code
_entity_poly.pdbx_strand_id
1 'polypeptide(L)'
;MMQIRGKRTNRSNGLRADRGAAEVEFVLSILTVLFVMFWTWEVVMAVYTYSVIADAAREGVRYAIVHGSKNSNCSGPVPAGFTACPDPSGANVTAVVRDYASYSFHDISAININVTYDTYNTSPGRVQVAVTYNFIPYTAFPFHPRLKATAVGRIAN
;
A
#
# COMPACT_ATOMS: atom_id res chain seq x y z
N MET A 1 33.49 31.12 -73.92
CA MET A 1 32.31 30.26 -73.67
C MET A 1 32.59 29.44 -72.42
N MET A 2 31.75 29.60 -71.40
CA MET A 2 32.01 29.32 -69.98
C MET A 2 31.73 27.85 -69.61
N GLN A 3 32.68 27.14 -69.02
CA GLN A 3 32.50 25.76 -68.52
C GLN A 3 32.04 25.79 -67.07
N ILE A 4 30.82 25.30 -66.83
CA ILE A 4 30.19 25.20 -65.51
C ILE A 4 30.82 24.04 -64.74
N ARG A 5 31.54 24.36 -63.66
CA ARG A 5 32.18 23.40 -62.76
C ARG A 5 31.13 22.74 -61.86
N GLY A 6 30.78 21.50 -62.15
CA GLY A 6 29.86 20.68 -61.34
C GLY A 6 30.38 20.45 -59.92
N LYS A 7 29.67 21.01 -58.94
CA LYS A 7 29.93 20.81 -57.50
C LYS A 7 29.39 19.42 -57.12
N ARG A 8 30.26 18.41 -57.06
CA ARG A 8 29.91 17.10 -56.47
C ARG A 8 29.64 17.30 -54.97
N THR A 9 28.37 17.38 -54.62
CA THR A 9 27.92 17.36 -53.22
C THR A 9 28.10 15.97 -52.63
N ASN A 10 28.99 15.87 -51.64
CA ASN A 10 29.36 14.65 -50.96
C ASN A 10 28.20 14.20 -50.02
N ARG A 11 27.25 13.43 -50.55
CA ARG A 11 26.07 12.92 -49.81
C ARG A 11 26.37 11.72 -48.89
N SER A 12 27.59 11.17 -48.90
CA SER A 12 27.91 9.94 -48.17
C SER A 12 28.08 10.10 -46.66
N ASN A 13 28.31 11.31 -46.16
CA ASN A 13 28.52 11.52 -44.73
C ASN A 13 27.23 11.57 -43.90
N GLY A 14 26.09 11.97 -44.49
CA GLY A 14 24.80 12.02 -43.78
C GLY A 14 24.29 10.63 -43.37
N LEU A 15 24.35 9.65 -44.28
CA LEU A 15 23.83 8.30 -44.04
C LEU A 15 24.56 7.53 -42.91
N ARG A 16 25.83 7.87 -42.63
CA ARG A 16 26.59 7.28 -41.51
C ARG A 16 26.28 7.96 -40.18
N ALA A 17 26.03 9.27 -40.19
CA ALA A 17 25.62 10.01 -39.00
C ALA A 17 24.19 9.62 -38.55
N ASP A 18 23.28 9.39 -39.52
CA ASP A 18 21.88 9.00 -39.24
C ASP A 18 21.77 7.62 -38.57
N ARG A 19 22.67 6.68 -38.87
CA ARG A 19 22.66 5.34 -38.24
C ARG A 19 22.99 5.38 -36.74
N GLY A 20 24.00 6.15 -36.34
CA GLY A 20 24.36 6.29 -34.93
C GLY A 20 23.31 7.10 -34.14
N ALA A 21 22.68 8.08 -34.79
CA ALA A 21 21.60 8.85 -34.17
C ALA A 21 20.37 7.96 -33.87
N ALA A 22 19.97 7.08 -34.79
CA ALA A 22 18.85 6.17 -34.59
C ALA A 22 19.06 5.18 -33.44
N GLU A 23 20.29 4.68 -33.24
CA GLU A 23 20.62 3.80 -32.13
C GLU A 23 20.51 4.53 -30.78
N VAL A 24 21.03 5.76 -30.69
CA VAL A 24 20.94 6.57 -29.46
C VAL A 24 19.50 6.96 -29.15
N GLU A 25 18.71 7.32 -30.17
CA GLU A 25 17.29 7.63 -30.02
C GLU A 25 16.50 6.41 -29.52
N PHE A 26 16.79 5.21 -30.04
CA PHE A 26 16.18 3.98 -29.56
C PHE A 26 16.55 3.69 -28.11
N VAL A 27 17.82 3.83 -27.73
CA VAL A 27 18.28 3.61 -26.35
C VAL A 27 17.62 4.61 -25.38
N LEU A 28 17.51 5.88 -25.76
CA LEU A 28 16.83 6.87 -24.93
C LEU A 28 15.32 6.57 -24.79
N SER A 29 14.69 6.14 -25.89
CA SER A 29 13.27 5.78 -25.94
C SER A 29 12.95 4.55 -25.09
N ILE A 30 13.77 3.49 -25.17
CA ILE A 30 13.53 2.29 -24.37
C ILE A 30 13.77 2.52 -22.88
N LEU A 31 14.80 3.32 -22.52
CA LEU A 31 15.06 3.67 -21.12
C LEU A 31 13.92 4.51 -20.52
N THR A 32 13.38 5.46 -21.29
CA THR A 32 12.23 6.26 -20.83
C THR A 32 10.96 5.43 -20.69
N VAL A 33 10.69 4.51 -21.62
CA VAL A 33 9.56 3.57 -21.51
C VAL A 33 9.68 2.65 -20.30
N LEU A 34 10.86 2.06 -20.08
CA LEU A 34 11.11 1.20 -18.91
C LEU A 34 10.96 1.97 -17.60
N PHE A 35 11.46 3.21 -17.54
CA PHE A 35 11.30 4.07 -16.36
C PHE A 35 9.82 4.32 -16.04
N VAL A 36 9.00 4.68 -17.04
CA VAL A 36 7.56 4.89 -16.86
C VAL A 36 6.82 3.61 -16.49
N MET A 37 7.23 2.46 -17.05
CA MET A 37 6.65 1.16 -16.73
C MET A 37 6.87 0.78 -15.26
N PHE A 38 8.11 0.87 -14.77
CA PHE A 38 8.42 0.60 -13.35
C PHE A 38 7.74 1.61 -12.43
N TRP A 39 7.67 2.88 -12.83
CA TRP A 39 6.98 3.91 -12.05
C TRP A 39 5.48 3.63 -11.92
N THR A 40 4.81 3.27 -13.01
CA THR A 40 3.39 2.93 -13.01
C THR A 40 3.12 1.68 -12.17
N TRP A 41 3.97 0.65 -12.30
CA TRP A 41 3.91 -0.55 -11.47
C TRP A 41 3.99 -0.23 -9.98
N GLU A 42 4.92 0.65 -9.58
CA GLU A 42 5.10 1.06 -8.18
C GLU A 42 3.84 1.73 -7.63
N VAL A 43 3.21 2.62 -8.40
CA VAL A 43 1.96 3.30 -8.00
C VAL A 43 0.81 2.30 -7.85
N VAL A 44 0.69 1.33 -8.77
CA VAL A 44 -0.32 0.27 -8.67
C VAL A 44 -0.12 -0.55 -7.40
N MET A 45 1.12 -0.91 -7.07
CA MET A 45 1.42 -1.65 -5.84
C MET A 45 1.14 -0.84 -4.57
N ALA A 46 1.38 0.47 -4.57
CA ALA A 46 1.02 1.34 -3.44
C ALA A 46 -0.50 1.38 -3.20
N VAL A 47 -1.30 1.47 -4.27
CA VAL A 47 -2.77 1.46 -4.18
C VAL A 47 -3.30 0.08 -3.74
N TYR A 48 -2.70 -1.00 -4.25
CA TYR A 48 -2.99 -2.36 -3.80
C TYR A 48 -2.74 -2.51 -2.30
N THR A 49 -1.57 -2.07 -1.83
CA THR A 49 -1.22 -2.09 -0.40
C THR A 49 -2.24 -1.36 0.45
N TYR A 50 -2.67 -0.15 0.03
CA TYR A 50 -3.70 0.62 0.73
C TYR A 50 -5.02 -0.14 0.85
N SER A 51 -5.44 -0.81 -0.23
CA SER A 51 -6.69 -1.57 -0.25
C SER A 51 -6.63 -2.77 0.71
N VAL A 52 -5.52 -3.51 0.71
CA VAL A 52 -5.28 -4.63 1.63
C VAL A 52 -5.36 -4.18 3.09
N ILE A 53 -4.64 -3.11 3.49
CA ILE A 53 -4.65 -2.65 4.88
C ILE A 53 -6.02 -2.07 5.29
N ALA A 54 -6.77 -1.49 4.35
CA ALA A 54 -8.10 -0.97 4.61
C ALA A 54 -9.12 -2.10 4.84
N ASP A 55 -9.05 -3.16 4.05
CA ASP A 55 -9.92 -4.32 4.23
C ASP A 55 -9.56 -5.10 5.49
N ALA A 56 -8.26 -5.26 5.80
CA ALA A 56 -7.81 -5.84 7.07
C ALA A 56 -8.33 -5.03 8.28
N ALA A 57 -8.29 -3.69 8.21
CA ALA A 57 -8.84 -2.84 9.28
C ALA A 57 -10.36 -3.04 9.46
N ARG A 58 -11.13 -3.12 8.35
CA ARG A 58 -12.58 -3.34 8.38
C ARG A 58 -12.93 -4.68 9.02
N GLU A 59 -12.14 -5.70 8.75
CA GLU A 59 -12.37 -7.03 9.29
C GLU A 59 -12.02 -7.12 10.78
N GLY A 60 -10.96 -6.44 11.22
CA GLY A 60 -10.72 -6.23 12.65
C GLY A 60 -11.89 -5.53 13.36
N VAL A 61 -12.48 -4.51 12.72
CA VAL A 61 -13.68 -3.86 13.26
C VAL A 61 -14.86 -4.82 13.34
N ARG A 62 -15.13 -5.61 12.29
CA ARG A 62 -16.22 -6.61 12.30
C ARG A 62 -16.07 -7.61 13.43
N TYR A 63 -14.85 -8.11 13.65
CA TYR A 63 -14.57 -8.98 14.78
C TYR A 63 -14.86 -8.29 16.11
N ALA A 64 -14.38 -7.06 16.30
CA ALA A 64 -14.61 -6.29 17.54
C ALA A 64 -16.09 -5.98 17.80
N ILE A 65 -16.91 -5.77 16.76
CA ILE A 65 -18.35 -5.49 16.89
C ILE A 65 -19.10 -6.66 17.55
N VAL A 66 -18.72 -7.90 17.23
CA VAL A 66 -19.38 -9.12 17.71
C VAL A 66 -18.84 -9.56 19.09
N HIS A 67 -17.59 -9.20 19.39
CA HIS A 67 -16.90 -9.57 20.62
C HIS A 67 -16.89 -8.43 21.66
N GLY A 68 -18.05 -7.79 21.84
CA GLY A 68 -18.25 -6.81 22.90
C GLY A 68 -18.41 -7.43 24.29
N SER A 69 -18.59 -6.59 25.30
CA SER A 69 -18.48 -6.91 26.73
C SER A 69 -19.46 -7.98 27.24
N LYS A 70 -20.54 -8.27 26.51
CA LYS A 70 -21.53 -9.30 26.88
C LYS A 70 -21.20 -10.69 26.33
N ASN A 71 -20.21 -10.80 25.45
CA ASN A 71 -19.76 -12.06 24.89
C ASN A 71 -18.80 -12.77 25.86
N SER A 72 -18.90 -14.10 25.98
CA SER A 72 -17.95 -14.90 26.76
C SER A 72 -16.52 -14.82 26.23
N ASN A 73 -16.38 -14.59 24.92
CA ASN A 73 -15.10 -14.39 24.23
C ASN A 73 -14.88 -12.92 23.86
N CYS A 74 -15.22 -11.97 24.75
CA CYS A 74 -15.05 -10.57 24.44
C CYS A 74 -13.59 -10.19 24.15
N SER A 75 -13.41 -9.08 23.43
CA SER A 75 -12.11 -8.49 23.13
C SER A 75 -12.18 -6.97 23.35
N GLY A 76 -11.22 -6.43 24.11
CA GLY A 76 -11.18 -5.04 24.55
C GLY A 76 -11.57 -4.81 26.03
N PRO A 77 -11.46 -3.55 26.49
CA PRO A 77 -11.61 -3.20 27.90
C PRO A 77 -13.08 -3.28 28.33
N VAL A 78 -13.36 -4.02 29.40
CA VAL A 78 -14.72 -4.13 30.00
C VAL A 78 -14.86 -3.24 31.24
N PRO A 79 -16.06 -2.69 31.54
CA PRO A 79 -16.30 -1.96 32.78
C PRO A 79 -16.39 -2.90 34.00
N ALA A 80 -16.25 -2.35 35.20
CA ALA A 80 -16.51 -3.07 36.44
C ALA A 80 -17.98 -3.52 36.50
N GLY A 81 -18.22 -4.78 36.88
CA GLY A 81 -19.56 -5.38 36.95
C GLY A 81 -19.93 -6.27 35.75
N PHE A 82 -19.07 -6.37 34.73
CA PHE A 82 -19.19 -7.36 33.66
C PHE A 82 -18.33 -8.59 33.95
N THR A 83 -18.67 -9.71 33.31
CA THR A 83 -17.80 -10.90 33.30
C THR A 83 -16.42 -10.53 32.77
N ALA A 84 -15.37 -11.00 33.45
CA ALA A 84 -14.01 -10.68 33.08
C ALA A 84 -13.72 -11.11 31.63
N CYS A 85 -13.14 -10.19 30.87
CA CYS A 85 -12.84 -10.42 29.47
C CYS A 85 -11.58 -11.26 29.30
N PRO A 86 -11.58 -12.33 28.48
CA PRO A 86 -10.37 -13.10 28.22
C PRO A 86 -9.26 -12.28 27.55
N ASP A 87 -9.64 -11.27 26.76
CA ASP A 87 -8.72 -10.42 26.00
C ASP A 87 -9.00 -8.92 26.26
N PRO A 88 -8.57 -8.36 27.41
CA PRO A 88 -8.83 -6.97 27.75
C PRO A 88 -8.03 -5.96 26.89
N SER A 89 -6.94 -6.39 26.26
CA SER A 89 -6.07 -5.54 25.43
C SER A 89 -6.51 -5.46 23.96
N GLY A 90 -7.43 -6.32 23.53
CA GLY A 90 -7.84 -6.38 22.13
C GLY A 90 -6.86 -7.11 21.23
N ALA A 91 -6.02 -7.99 21.78
CA ALA A 91 -5.02 -8.75 21.04
C ALA A 91 -5.65 -9.62 19.93
N ASN A 92 -6.85 -10.17 20.15
CA ASN A 92 -7.56 -10.97 19.15
C ASN A 92 -7.96 -10.12 17.94
N VAL A 93 -8.37 -8.87 18.15
CA VAL A 93 -8.63 -7.92 17.04
C VAL A 93 -7.35 -7.70 16.23
N THR A 94 -6.21 -7.50 16.89
CA THR A 94 -4.93 -7.32 16.18
C THR A 94 -4.49 -8.59 15.45
N ALA A 95 -4.81 -9.77 15.97
CA ALA A 95 -4.53 -11.05 15.32
C ALA A 95 -5.35 -11.23 14.05
N VAL A 96 -6.65 -10.91 14.07
CA VAL A 96 -7.52 -10.95 12.88
C VAL A 96 -7.01 -9.99 11.81
N VAL A 97 -6.64 -8.77 12.19
CA VAL A 97 -6.06 -7.79 11.24
C VAL A 97 -4.75 -8.32 10.64
N ARG A 98 -3.88 -8.95 11.44
CA ARG A 98 -2.64 -9.57 10.94
C ARG A 98 -2.90 -10.75 10.03
N ASP A 99 -3.85 -11.61 10.36
CA ASP A 99 -4.19 -12.79 9.56
C ASP A 99 -4.69 -12.36 8.18
N TYR A 100 -5.59 -11.37 8.13
CA TYR A 100 -6.05 -10.80 6.87
C TYR A 100 -4.94 -10.13 6.07
N ALA A 101 -4.04 -9.40 6.73
CA ALA A 101 -2.89 -8.81 6.06
C ALA A 101 -1.88 -9.88 5.57
N SER A 102 -1.83 -11.06 6.21
CA SER A 102 -0.91 -12.15 5.84
C SER A 102 -1.24 -12.83 4.52
N TYR A 103 -2.51 -12.75 4.08
CA TYR A 103 -2.90 -13.23 2.75
C TYR A 103 -2.40 -12.35 1.61
N SER A 104 -1.75 -11.22 1.92
CA SER A 104 -1.11 -10.35 0.94
C SER A 104 0.37 -10.65 0.78
N PHE A 105 0.99 -10.08 -0.25
CA PHE A 105 2.45 -10.19 -0.50
C PHE A 105 3.28 -9.15 0.26
N HIS A 106 2.76 -8.61 1.36
CA HIS A 106 3.44 -7.60 2.16
C HIS A 106 4.13 -8.19 3.38
N ASP A 107 5.25 -7.59 3.78
CA ASP A 107 5.90 -7.90 5.05
C ASP A 107 5.02 -7.49 6.23
N ILE A 108 4.47 -8.49 6.93
CA ILE A 108 3.54 -8.32 8.04
C ILE A 108 4.23 -7.67 9.25
N SER A 109 5.56 -7.80 9.38
CA SER A 109 6.31 -7.24 10.50
C SER A 109 6.37 -5.71 10.47
N ALA A 110 6.25 -5.11 9.28
CA ALA A 110 6.22 -3.66 9.09
C ALA A 110 4.82 -3.04 9.30
N ILE A 111 3.80 -3.86 9.58
CA ILE A 111 2.44 -3.41 9.86
C ILE A 111 2.29 -3.04 11.34
N ASN A 112 1.92 -1.79 11.59
CA ASN A 112 1.56 -1.31 12.92
C ASN A 112 0.02 -1.21 13.04
N ILE A 113 -0.54 -1.90 14.02
CA ILE A 113 -1.99 -1.99 14.25
C ILE A 113 -2.29 -1.31 15.59
N ASN A 114 -3.19 -0.34 15.57
CA ASN A 114 -3.69 0.32 16.76
C ASN A 114 -5.20 0.15 16.85
N VAL A 115 -5.64 -0.52 17.91
CA VAL A 115 -7.06 -0.75 18.20
C VAL A 115 -7.43 0.14 19.38
N THR A 116 -8.38 1.03 19.16
CA THR A 116 -8.82 1.99 20.16
C THR A 116 -10.32 1.85 20.38
N TYR A 117 -10.71 1.70 21.63
CA TYR A 117 -12.10 1.79 22.09
C TYR A 117 -12.31 3.17 22.71
N ASP A 118 -13.56 3.64 22.73
CA ASP A 118 -13.91 4.94 23.34
C ASP A 118 -13.61 4.96 24.85
N THR A 119 -14.25 4.06 25.60
CA THR A 119 -13.97 3.86 27.04
C THR A 119 -14.00 2.38 27.41
N TYR A 120 -15.01 1.67 26.90
CA TYR A 120 -15.16 0.22 27.08
C TYR A 120 -15.66 -0.43 25.79
N ASN A 121 -15.56 -1.75 25.72
CA ASN A 121 -16.10 -2.57 24.64
C ASN A 121 -17.59 -2.92 24.84
N THR A 122 -18.36 -2.06 25.51
CA THR A 122 -19.80 -2.23 25.72
C THR A 122 -20.59 -1.74 24.53
N SER A 123 -21.73 -2.35 24.22
CA SER A 123 -22.69 -1.81 23.24
C SER A 123 -23.39 -0.55 23.80
N PRO A 124 -23.58 0.53 23.01
CA PRO A 124 -23.23 0.72 21.59
C PRO A 124 -21.91 1.50 21.39
N GLY A 125 -20.86 1.20 22.15
CA GLY A 125 -19.56 1.88 22.13
C GLY A 125 -18.85 1.85 20.78
N ARG A 126 -18.02 2.85 20.53
CA ARG A 126 -17.26 2.98 19.27
C ARG A 126 -15.95 2.20 19.37
N VAL A 127 -15.63 1.46 18.31
CA VAL A 127 -14.33 0.84 18.10
C VAL A 127 -13.70 1.39 16.83
N GLN A 128 -12.39 1.66 16.89
CA GLN A 128 -11.61 2.12 15.75
C GLN A 128 -10.35 1.26 15.63
N VAL A 129 -10.11 0.77 14.41
CA VAL A 129 -8.91 0.02 14.05
C VAL A 129 -8.15 0.85 13.03
N ALA A 130 -6.94 1.28 13.40
CA ALA A 130 -6.03 1.98 12.51
C ALA A 130 -4.86 1.06 12.16
N VAL A 131 -4.62 0.88 10.86
CA VAL A 131 -3.52 0.08 10.33
C VAL A 131 -2.58 1.02 9.59
N THR A 132 -1.32 1.02 9.99
CA THR A 132 -0.26 1.80 9.35
C THR A 132 0.77 0.85 8.78
N TYR A 133 1.13 1.06 7.53
CA TYR A 133 2.16 0.30 6.84
C TYR A 133 3.21 1.23 6.28
N ASN A 134 4.48 0.93 6.53
CA ASN A 134 5.59 1.63 5.88
C ASN A 134 5.83 0.98 4.52
N PHE A 135 5.46 1.66 3.44
CA PHE A 135 5.61 1.09 2.10
C PHE A 135 7.08 0.97 1.75
N ILE A 136 7.53 -0.27 1.50
CA ILE A 136 8.87 -0.57 1.02
C ILE A 136 8.76 -0.68 -0.51
N PRO A 137 9.29 0.30 -1.26
CA PRO A 137 9.21 0.28 -2.70
C PRO A 137 10.04 -0.87 -3.28
N TYR A 138 9.58 -1.43 -4.39
CA TYR A 138 10.30 -2.49 -5.10
C TYR A 138 11.49 -1.93 -5.90
N THR A 139 11.41 -0.64 -6.22
CA THR A 139 12.49 0.12 -6.86
C THR A 139 13.28 0.91 -5.82
N ALA A 140 14.54 1.28 -6.13
CA ALA A 140 15.43 2.02 -5.23
C ALA A 140 15.03 3.51 -5.07
N PHE A 141 13.75 3.78 -4.90
CA PHE A 141 13.23 5.12 -4.70
C PHE A 141 13.52 5.60 -3.27
N PRO A 142 14.03 6.83 -3.09
CA PRO A 142 14.33 7.38 -1.77
C PRO A 142 13.08 7.79 -0.97
N PHE A 143 11.88 7.61 -1.54
CA PHE A 143 10.62 7.99 -0.92
C PHE A 143 9.85 6.77 -0.46
N HIS A 144 9.63 6.68 0.85
CA HIS A 144 8.91 5.59 1.51
C HIS A 144 7.64 6.17 2.16
N PRO A 145 6.50 6.23 1.44
CA PRO A 145 5.28 6.76 2.02
C PRO A 145 4.75 5.82 3.11
N ARG A 146 4.26 6.41 4.20
CA ARG A 146 3.53 5.67 5.24
C ARG A 146 2.06 5.67 4.89
N LEU A 147 1.53 4.50 4.54
CA LEU A 147 0.12 4.30 4.23
C LEU A 147 -0.64 4.07 5.54
N LYS A 148 -1.75 4.77 5.71
CA LYS A 148 -2.63 4.62 6.87
C LYS A 148 -4.05 4.39 6.41
N ALA A 149 -4.65 3.30 6.87
CA ALA A 149 -6.07 3.06 6.74
C ALA A 149 -6.71 3.02 8.13
N THR A 150 -7.95 3.47 8.23
CA THR A 150 -8.69 3.47 9.49
C THR A 150 -10.11 3.05 9.23
N ALA A 151 -10.57 2.06 9.99
CA ALA A 151 -11.93 1.58 9.99
C ALA A 151 -12.57 1.82 11.35
N VAL A 152 -13.88 2.04 11.36
CA VAL A 152 -14.66 2.39 12.54
C VAL A 152 -15.94 1.59 12.54
N GLY A 153 -16.36 1.12 13.71
CA GLY A 153 -17.63 0.45 13.92
C GLY A 153 -18.22 0.76 15.29
N ARG A 154 -19.44 0.29 15.51
CA ARG A 154 -20.11 0.33 16.82
C ARG A 154 -20.39 -1.08 17.29
N ILE A 155 -20.08 -1.34 18.55
CA ILE A 155 -20.25 -2.64 19.17
C ILE A 155 -21.72 -2.98 19.25
N ALA A 156 -22.07 -4.21 18.87
CA ALA A 156 -23.45 -4.66 18.85
C ALA A 156 -23.85 -5.33 20.17
N ASN A 157 -22.93 -6.07 20.81
CA ASN A 157 -23.22 -6.97 21.93
C ASN A 157 -22.61 -6.49 23.25
#